data_AF-K2D9B5-F1
#
_entry.id   AF-K2D9B5-F1
#
_cell.length_a   1.000
_cell.length_b   1.000
_cell.length_c   1.000
_cell.angle_alpha   90.00
_cell.angle_beta   90.00
_cell.angle_gamma   90.00
#
_symmetry.space_group_name_H-M   'P 1'
#
loop_
_entity.id
_entity.type
_entity.pdbx_description
1 polymer ?
#
loop_
_entity_poly.entity_id
_entity_poly.type
_entity_poly.pdbx_seq_one_letter_code
_entity_poly.pdbx_strand_id
1 'polypeptide(L)' 'MSTITQIVETLRVHKALDHTIVVAAAASEPAPLQFIAPFSGCSMGEYFRDRGQHVLCVYDDLSKH' A
#
# COMPACT_ATOMS: atom_id res chain seq x y z
N MET A 1 -7.83 11.30 -3.48
CA MET A 1 -7.45 10.70 -4.77
C MET A 1 -6.19 11.34 -5.37
N SER A 2 -6.03 12.67 -5.35
CA SER A 2 -4.87 13.39 -5.93
C SER A 2 -3.48 12.84 -5.52
N THR A 3 -3.19 12.71 -4.22
CA THR A 3 -1.87 12.24 -3.73
C THR A 3 -1.54 10.81 -4.15
N ILE A 4 -2.53 9.90 -4.08
CA ILE A 4 -2.35 8.49 -4.48
C ILE A 4 -2.03 8.41 -5.98
N THR A 5 -2.73 9.17 -6.81
CA THR A 5 -2.47 9.22 -8.25
C THR A 5 -1.05 9.71 -8.56
N GLN A 6 -0.56 10.74 -7.85
CA GLN A 6 0.80 11.24 -8.01
C GLN A 6 1.86 10.19 -7.64
N ILE A 7 1.63 9.42 -6.56
CA ILE A 7 2.53 8.34 -6.15
C ILE A 7 2.55 7.22 -7.20
N VAL A 8 1.38 6.74 -7.63
CA VAL A 8 1.27 5.69 -8.66
C VAL A 8 1.96 6.12 -9.94
N GLU A 9 1.76 7.37 -10.37
CA GLU A 9 2.42 7.89 -11.58
C GLU A 9 3.94 7.99 -11.42
N THR A 10 4.41 8.42 -10.24
CA THR A 10 5.85 8.45 -9.94
C THR A 10 6.46 7.06 -10.00
N LEU A 11 5.81 6.07 -9.39
CA LEU A 11 6.25 4.67 -9.44
C LEU A 11 6.22 4.13 -10.88
N ARG A 12 5.24 4.52 -11.69
CA ARG A 12 5.14 4.15 -13.10
C ARG A 12 6.32 4.68 -13.92
N VAL A 13 6.62 5.98 -13.78
CA VAL A 13 7.73 6.64 -14.50
C VAL A 13 9.07 6.01 -14.17
N HIS A 14 9.28 5.58 -12.92
CA HIS A 14 10.51 4.93 -12.47
C HIS A 14 10.53 3.41 -12.66
N LYS A 15 9.53 2.83 -13.33
CA LYS A 15 9.37 1.37 -13.53
C LYS A 15 9.37 0.59 -12.20
N ALA A 16 8.86 1.21 -11.15
CA ALA A 16 8.75 0.62 -9.82
C ALA A 16 7.44 -0.12 -9.58
N LEU A 17 6.40 0.15 -10.40
CA LEU A 17 5.10 -0.54 -10.26
C LEU A 17 5.17 -2.05 -10.49
N ASP A 18 6.12 -2.53 -11.30
CA ASP A 18 6.27 -3.97 -11.60
C ASP A 18 6.57 -4.81 -10.35
N HIS A 19 7.09 -4.18 -9.28
CA HIS A 19 7.42 -4.82 -8.01
C HIS A 19 6.74 -4.13 -6.80
N THR A 20 5.72 -3.30 -7.04
CA THR A 20 5.03 -2.55 -5.98
C THR A 20 3.54 -2.82 -6.00
N ILE A 21 2.97 -3.13 -4.83
CA ILE A 21 1.53 -3.20 -4.63
C ILE A 21 1.10 -1.94 -3.87
N VAL A 22 0.13 -1.20 -4.40
CA VAL A 22 -0.43 0.00 -3.76
C VAL A 22 -1.81 -0.34 -3.19
N VAL A 23 -1.91 -0.38 -1.86
CA VAL A 23 -3.19 -0.49 -1.16
C VAL A 23 -3.68 0.92 -0.83
N ALA A 24 -4.82 1.30 -1.41
CA ALA A 24 -5.39 2.63 -1.26
C ALA A 24 -6.65 2.58 -0.39
N ALA A 25 -6.64 3.31 0.73
CA ALA A 25 -7.81 3.66 1.51
C ALA A 25 -7.87 5.20 1.65
N ALA A 26 -8.71 5.85 0.85
CA ALA A 26 -8.83 7.31 0.84
C ALA A 26 -9.58 7.83 2.07
N ALA A 27 -9.30 9.07 2.46
CA ALA A 27 -9.99 9.74 3.57
C ALA A 27 -11.53 9.85 3.38
N SER A 28 -12.01 9.75 2.13
CA SER A 28 -13.43 9.73 1.79
C SER A 28 -14.10 8.36 2.00
N GLU A 29 -13.32 7.30 2.23
CA GLU A 29 -13.81 5.95 2.46
C GLU A 29 -14.11 5.70 3.94
N PRO A 30 -15.01 4.75 4.27
CA PRO A 30 -15.41 4.48 5.64
C PRO A 30 -14.21 4.16 6.55
N ALA A 31 -14.28 4.61 7.81
CA ALA A 31 -13.25 4.35 8.83
C ALA A 31 -12.86 2.86 8.97
N PRO A 32 -13.79 1.88 8.88
CA PRO A 32 -13.40 0.46 8.90
C PRO A 32 -12.48 0.04 7.74
N LEU A 33 -12.62 0.66 6.57
CA LEU A 33 -11.78 0.38 5.42
C LEU A 33 -10.37 0.94 5.61
N GLN A 34 -10.28 2.16 6.16
CA GLN A 34 -9.00 2.75 6.55
C GLN A 34 -8.31 1.87 7.61
N PHE A 35 -9.07 1.42 8.62
CA PHE A 35 -8.58 0.53 9.67
C PHE A 35 -7.99 -0.77 9.13
N ILE A 36 -8.66 -1.45 8.20
CA ILE A 36 -8.21 -2.75 7.67
C ILE A 36 -7.12 -2.66 6.60
N ALA A 37 -6.92 -1.48 6.00
CA ALA A 37 -5.95 -1.27 4.91
C ALA A 37 -4.51 -1.73 5.23
N PRO A 38 -3.88 -1.36 6.37
CA PRO A 38 -2.52 -1.81 6.67
C PRO A 38 -2.45 -3.32 6.92
N PHE A 39 -3.47 -3.93 7.53
CA PHE A 39 -3.52 -5.39 7.71
C PHE A 39 -3.60 -6.09 6.36
N SER A 40 -4.41 -5.58 5.44
CA SER A 40 -4.53 -6.10 4.08
C SER A 40 -3.19 -6.00 3.33
N GLY A 41 -2.50 -4.86 3.41
CA GLY A 41 -1.17 -4.67 2.83
C GLY A 41 -0.10 -5.58 3.44
N CYS A 42 -0.15 -5.79 4.76
CA CYS A 42 0.73 -6.73 5.45
C CYS A 42 0.53 -8.15 4.93
N SER A 43 -0.72 -8.65 4.88
CA SER A 43 -1.03 -9.99 4.38
C SER A 43 -0.59 -10.21 2.92
N MET A 44 -0.66 -9.18 2.07
CA MET A 44 -0.10 -9.25 0.71
C MET A 44 1.44 -9.40 0.73
N GLY A 45 2.13 -8.75 1.66
CA GLY A 45 3.56 -8.92 1.88
C GLY A 45 3.94 -10.30 2.44
N GLU A 46 3.13 -10.82 3.36
CA GLU A 46 3.35 -12.14 3.97
C GLU A 46 3.38 -13.26 2.91
N TYR A 47 2.59 -13.13 1.84
CA TYR A 47 2.64 -14.06 0.71
C TYR A 47 4.05 -14.27 0.15
N PHE A 48 4.83 -13.20 -0.01
CA PHE A 48 6.20 -13.28 -0.53
C PHE A 48 7.20 -13.67 0.56
N ARG A 49 7.03 -13.15 1.79
CA ARG A 49 7.83 -13.53 2.97
C ARG A 49 7.83 -15.04 3.19
N ASP A 50 6.65 -15.65 3.18
CA ASP A 50 6.45 -17.07 3.47
C ASP A 50 7.00 -17.98 2.35
N ARG A 51 7.37 -17.40 1.21
CA ARG A 51 8.05 -18.06 0.09
C ARG A 51 9.56 -17.81 0.07
N GLY A 52 10.12 -17.25 1.16
CA GLY A 52 11.55 -16.98 1.31
C GLY A 52 12.03 -15.73 0.56
N GLN A 53 11.12 -14.83 0.17
CA GLN A 53 11.47 -13.56 -0.47
C GLN A 53 11.51 -12.41 0.53
N HIS A 54 12.08 -11.29 0.12
CA HIS A 54 12.13 -10.05 0.90
C HIS A 54 11.05 -9.07 0.47
N VAL A 55 10.45 -8.37 1.42
CA VAL A 55 9.38 -7.40 1.18
C VAL A 55 9.63 -6.15 2.01
N LEU A 56 9.30 -4.99 1.43
CA LEU A 56 9.21 -3.72 2.12
C LEU A 56 7.74 -3.33 2.27
N CYS A 57 7.30 -3.08 3.50
CA CYS A 57 5.97 -2.55 3.79
C CYS A 57 6.09 -1.09 4.26
N VAL A 58 5.30 -0.18 3.66
CA VAL A 58 5.23 1.24 4.03
C VAL A 58 3.79 1.59 4.36
N TYR A 59 3.58 2.25 5.50
CA TYR A 59 2.27 2.71 5.95
C TYR A 59 2.26 4.24 5.99
N ASP A 60 1.39 4.86 5.20
CA ASP A 60 1.23 6.31 5.10
C ASP A 60 -0.26 6.67 5.24
N ASP A 61 -0.75 7.05 6.42
CA ASP A 61 -0.04 7.19 7.70
C ASP A 61 -0.73 6.41 8.82
N LEU A 62 0.02 6.05 9.87
CA LEU A 62 -0.53 5.38 11.06
C LEU A 62 -1.10 6.37 12.09
N SER A 63 -1.09 7.68 11.81
CA SER A 63 -1.65 8.70 12.71
C SER A 63 -3.15 8.91 12.53
N LYS A 64 -3.70 8.48 11.39
CA LYS A 64 -5.13 8.46 11.08
C LYS A 64 -5.79 7.09 11.35
N HIS A 65 -5.04 6.16 11.92
CA HIS A 65 -5.53 4.86 12.43
C HIS A 65 -6.06 4.96 13.86
#